data_AF-A0A6N6PM90-F1
#
_entry.id   AF-A0A6N6PM90-F1
#
_cell.length_a   1.000
_cell.length_b   1.000
_cell.length_c   1.000
_cell.angle_alpha   90.00
_cell.angle_beta   90.00
_cell.angle_gamma   90.00
#
_symmetry.space_group_name_H-M   'P 1'
#
loop_
_entity.id
_entity.type
_entity.pdbx_description
1 polymer ?
#
loop_
_entity_poly.entity_id
_entity_poly.type
_entity_poly.pdbx_seq_one_letter_code
_entity_poly.pdbx_strand_id
1 'polypeptide(L)'
;MLVSAGHTGSSTAVQMQLLLDGVSLPVGQLGPDFLLLKEPFLHSPTEGTLVVCVDDTERRWQVRLPEGISADSRRVVIAKAG
;
A
#
# COMPACT_ATOMS: atom_id res chain seq x y z
N MET A 1 -5.27 -0.21 -46.05
CA MET A 1 -4.76 0.90 -45.23
C MET A 1 -5.72 1.10 -44.07
N LEU A 2 -5.35 0.67 -42.87
CA LEU A 2 -6.08 0.99 -41.65
C LEU A 2 -5.11 1.75 -40.76
N VAL A 3 -5.37 3.05 -40.60
CA VAL A 3 -4.68 3.90 -39.63
C VAL A 3 -5.43 3.77 -38.31
N SER A 4 -4.94 2.92 -37.42
CA SER A 4 -5.40 2.91 -36.04
C SER A 4 -4.64 4.02 -35.30
N ALA A 5 -5.20 5.23 -35.29
CA ALA A 5 -4.83 6.25 -34.33
C ALA A 5 -5.56 5.93 -33.02
N GLY A 6 -4.83 5.52 -31.99
CA GLY A 6 -5.38 5.18 -30.68
C GLY A 6 -4.29 5.12 -29.63
N HIS A 7 -4.04 6.28 -29.01
CA HIS A 7 -3.29 6.53 -27.78
C HIS A 7 -2.86 5.28 -27.00
N THR A 8 -1.56 4.97 -26.95
CA THR A 8 -1.01 3.92 -26.10
C THR A 8 -1.11 4.38 -24.64
N GLY A 9 -2.20 4.02 -23.95
CA GLY A 9 -2.26 4.15 -22.51
C GLY A 9 -1.16 3.32 -21.89
N SER A 10 -0.19 3.96 -21.24
CA SER A 10 0.77 3.27 -20.38
C SER A 10 -0.02 2.69 -19.20
N SER A 11 -0.42 1.43 -19.31
CA SER A 11 -1.06 0.69 -18.22
C SER A 11 0.01 0.36 -17.18
N THR A 12 0.28 1.31 -16.29
CA THR A 12 1.21 1.08 -15.18
C THR A 12 0.57 0.14 -14.16
N ALA A 13 1.17 -1.02 -13.97
CA ALA A 13 0.71 -1.96 -12.95
C ALA A 13 1.21 -1.51 -11.57
N VAL A 14 0.28 -1.22 -10.65
CA VAL A 14 0.61 -0.83 -9.28
C VAL A 14 0.14 -1.88 -8.30
N GLN A 15 1.07 -2.40 -7.50
CA GLN A 15 0.80 -3.31 -6.40
C GLN A 15 1.34 -2.72 -5.10
N MET A 16 0.53 -2.77 -4.03
CA MET A 16 0.91 -2.22 -2.73
C MET A 16 0.58 -3.23 -1.64
N GLN A 17 1.53 -3.45 -0.73
CA GLN A 17 1.41 -4.37 0.38
C GLN A 17 2.02 -3.79 1.64
N LEU A 18 1.39 -4.07 2.78
CA LEU A 18 1.90 -3.75 4.09
C LEU A 18 2.29 -5.05 4.79
N LEU A 19 3.57 -5.20 5.08
CA LEU A 19 4.12 -6.34 5.82
C LEU A 19 4.14 -6.00 7.32
N LEU A 20 3.42 -6.78 8.12
CA LEU A 20 3.31 -6.63 9.57
C LEU A 20 3.43 -8.00 10.23
N ASP A 21 4.40 -8.18 11.12
CA ASP A 21 4.58 -9.42 11.90
C ASP A 21 4.54 -10.70 11.03
N GLY A 22 5.10 -10.64 9.82
CA GLY A 22 5.14 -11.75 8.86
C GLY A 22 3.87 -11.93 8.01
N VAL A 23 2.83 -11.11 8.22
CA VAL A 23 1.60 -11.08 7.43
C VAL A 23 1.69 -10.00 6.35
N SER A 24 1.27 -10.33 5.12
CA SER A 24 1.16 -9.36 4.03
C SER A 24 -0.28 -8.90 3.84
N LEU A 25 -0.56 -7.65 4.16
CA LEU A 25 -1.87 -7.03 4.00
C LEU A 25 -1.94 -6.27 2.67
N PRO A 26 -2.95 -6.54 1.81
CA PRO A 26 -3.10 -5.81 0.55
C PRO A 26 -3.54 -4.36 0.82
N VAL A 27 -2.80 -3.41 0.26
CA VAL A 27 -3.12 -1.98 0.34
C VAL A 27 -3.89 -1.57 -0.92
N GLY A 28 -5.03 -0.91 -0.72
CA GLY A 28 -5.85 -0.33 -1.79
C GLY A 28 -5.44 1.09 -2.15
N GLN A 29 -4.98 1.87 -1.18
CA GLN A 29 -4.54 3.26 -1.38
C GLN A 29 -3.45 3.64 -0.38
N LEU A 30 -2.48 4.43 -0.86
CA LEU A 30 -1.45 5.09 -0.06
C LEU A 30 -1.73 6.59 0.00
N GLY A 31 -1.84 7.14 1.20
CA GLY A 31 -1.85 8.57 1.49
C GLY A 31 -0.53 9.03 2.14
N PRO A 32 -0.37 10.35 2.39
CA PRO A 32 0.87 10.88 2.99
C PRO A 32 1.09 10.43 4.43
N ASP A 33 0.00 10.30 5.20
CA ASP A 33 -0.02 9.94 6.63
C ASP A 33 -0.89 8.71 6.92
N PHE A 34 -1.40 8.03 5.89
CA PHE A 34 -2.29 6.89 6.07
C PHE A 34 -2.19 5.86 4.95
N LEU A 35 -2.64 4.63 5.26
CA LEU A 35 -2.91 3.57 4.30
C LEU A 35 -4.40 3.23 4.33
N LEU A 36 -4.95 2.84 3.19
CA LEU A 36 -6.24 2.18 3.12
C LEU A 36 -6.01 0.72 2.72
N LEU A 37 -6.31 -0.21 3.63
CA LEU A 37 -6.26 -1.63 3.36
C LEU A 37 -7.44 -2.05 2.46
N LYS A 38 -7.26 -3.09 1.65
CA LYS A 38 -8.38 -3.66 0.88
C LYS A 38 -9.37 -4.37 1.79
N GLU A 39 -8.88 -4.94 2.89
CA GLU A 39 -9.64 -5.70 3.87
C GLU A 39 -9.36 -5.18 5.29
N PRO A 40 -10.34 -5.19 6.20
CA PRO A 40 -10.11 -4.83 7.60
C PRO A 40 -9.18 -5.84 8.28
N PHE A 41 -8.38 -5.37 9.22
CA PHE A 41 -7.44 -6.19 9.99
C PHE A 41 -7.34 -5.63 11.41
N LEU A 42 -7.09 -6.47 12.42
CA LEU A 42 -6.88 -6.01 13.79
C LEU A 42 -5.43 -6.21 14.16
N HIS A 43 -4.75 -5.13 14.57
CA HIS A 43 -3.38 -5.21 15.05
C HIS A 43 -3.08 -4.11 16.06
N SER A 44 -2.27 -4.44 17.06
CA SER A 44 -1.73 -3.47 18.01
C SER A 44 -0.76 -2.50 17.33
N PRO A 45 -0.47 -1.34 17.93
CA PRO A 45 0.59 -0.44 17.46
C PRO A 45 1.91 -1.19 17.23
N THR A 46 2.51 -1.00 16.06
CA THR A 46 3.74 -1.71 15.67
C THR A 46 4.46 -0.99 14.53
N GLU A 47 5.62 -1.51 14.14
CA GLU A 47 6.33 -1.13 12.93
C GLU A 47 6.02 -2.11 11.80
N GLY A 48 5.89 -1.60 10.58
CA GLY A 48 5.63 -2.39 9.39
C GLY A 48 6.55 -2.00 8.25
N THR A 49 6.57 -2.82 7.20
CA THR A 49 7.25 -2.48 5.94
C THR A 49 6.21 -2.29 4.86
N LEU A 50 6.16 -1.09 4.28
CA LEU A 50 5.35 -0.81 3.11
C LEU A 50 6.15 -1.16 1.86
N VAL A 51 5.55 -1.98 1.00
CA VAL A 51 6.10 -2.40 -0.29
C VAL A 51 5.19 -1.87 -1.39
N VAL A 52 5.76 -1.12 -2.32
CA VAL A 52 5.08 -0.59 -3.51
C VAL A 52 5.84 -1.02 -4.74
N CYS A 53 5.17 -1.74 -5.63
CA CYS A 53 5.70 -2.15 -6.93
C CYS A 53 4.97 -1.40 -8.04
N VAL A 54 5.72 -0.76 -8.92
CA VAL A 54 5.22 0.00 -10.08
C VAL A 54 5.99 -0.45 -11.31
N ASP A 55 5.32 -1.07 -12.29
CA ASP A 55 5.95 -1.58 -13.53
C ASP A 55 7.28 -2.31 -13.24
N ASP A 56 7.22 -3.34 -12.39
CA ASP A 56 8.36 -4.17 -11.93
C ASP A 56 9.41 -3.47 -11.03
N THR A 57 9.25 -2.17 -10.75
CA THR A 57 10.11 -1.44 -9.82
C THR A 57 9.55 -1.50 -8.40
N GLU A 58 10.20 -2.30 -7.55
CA GLU A 58 9.86 -2.37 -6.13
C GLU A 58 10.54 -1.26 -5.32
N ARG A 59 9.75 -0.63 -4.45
CA ARG A 59 10.22 0.25 -3.37
C ARG A 59 9.69 -0.27 -2.05
N ARG A 60 10.57 -0.42 -1.07
CA ARG A 60 10.22 -0.87 0.28
C ARG A 60 10.76 0.11 1.32
N TRP A 61 9.95 0.45 2.32
CA TRP A 61 10.38 1.30 3.43
C TRP A 61 9.62 0.99 4.70
N GLN A 62 10.24 1.28 5.84
CA GLN A 62 9.61 1.12 7.15
C GLN A 62 8.62 2.25 7.43
N VAL A 63 7.51 1.87 8.04
CA VAL A 63 6.45 2.76 8.52
C VAL A 63 6.08 2.36 9.95
N ARG A 64 5.71 3.34 10.76
CA ARG A 64 5.17 3.09 12.11
C ARG A 64 3.66 3.22 12.06
N LEU A 65 2.96 2.33 12.74
CA LEU A 65 1.52 2.36 12.93
C LEU A 65 1.26 2.72 14.40
N PRO A 66 1.27 4.02 14.76
CA PRO A 66 1.20 4.46 16.16
C PRO A 66 -0.11 4.07 16.86
N GLU A 67 -1.19 3.92 16.08
CA GLU A 67 -2.52 3.55 16.58
C GLU A 67 -2.88 2.09 16.28
N GLY A 68 -1.99 1.34 15.61
CA GLY A 68 -2.29 0.00 15.12
C GLY A 68 -3.31 0.00 13.98
N ILE A 69 -4.07 -1.09 13.86
CA ILE A 69 -5.13 -1.27 12.86
C ILE A 69 -6.39 -1.69 13.61
N SER A 70 -7.50 -0.97 13.38
CA SER A 70 -8.81 -1.32 13.94
C SER A 70 -9.55 -2.31 13.04
N ALA A 71 -10.17 -3.32 13.63
CA ALA A 71 -11.02 -4.28 12.89
C ALA A 71 -12.24 -3.62 12.22
N ASP A 72 -12.64 -2.42 12.65
CA ASP A 72 -13.80 -1.69 12.12
C ASP A 72 -13.42 -0.71 10.99
N SER A 73 -12.12 -0.44 10.80
CA SER A 73 -11.64 0.56 9.84
C SER A 73 -10.52 0.02 8.95
N ARG A 74 -10.64 0.27 7.65
CA ARG A 74 -9.58 -0.02 6.68
C ARG A 74 -8.50 1.06 6.64
N ARG A 75 -8.75 2.22 7.28
CA ARG A 75 -7.81 3.33 7.31
C ARG A 75 -6.84 3.13 8.46
N VAL A 76 -5.56 3.15 8.13
CA VAL A 76 -4.44 2.94 9.05
C VAL A 76 -3.60 4.19 9.06
N VAL A 77 -3.41 4.80 10.22
CA VAL A 77 -2.48 5.94 10.36
C VAL A 77 -1.05 5.42 10.31
N ILE A 78 -0.22 6.06 9.49
CA ILE A 78 1.20 5.76 9.37
C ILE A 78 2.06 6.99 9.65
N ALA A 79 3.22 6.74 10.25
CA ALA A 79 4.27 7.72 10.43
C ALA A 79 5.57 7.22 9.81
N LYS A 80 6.45 8.15 9.43
CA LYS A 80 7.80 7.82 8.99
C LYS A 80 8.55 7.11 10.13
N ALA A 81 9.19 5.98 9.81
CA ALA A 81 10.17 5.37 10.70
C ALA A 81 11.37 6.32 10.86
N GLY A 82 11.75 6.57 12.12
CA GLY A 82 12.79 7.54 12.48
C GLY A 82 14.19 7.04 12.18
#